data_AF-A0A9E2V5T4-F1
#
_entry.id   AF-A0A9E2V5T4-F1
#
_cell.length_a   1.000
_cell.length_b   1.000
_cell.length_c   1.000
_cell.angle_alpha   90.00
_cell.angle_beta   90.00
_cell.angle_gamma   90.00
#
_symmetry.space_group_name_H-M   'P 1'
#
loop_
_entity.id
_entity.type
_entity.pdbx_description
1 polymer ?
#
loop_
_entity_poly.entity_id
_entity_poly.type
_entity_poly.pdbx_seq_one_letter_code
_entity_poly.pdbx_strand_id
1 'polypeptide(L)' 'MESIVSGFQELGVARVGPCHCSGDEARRLFREAYGDRYIDVGVGTVIDVGNLD' A
#
# COMPACT_ATOMS: atom_id res chain seq x y z
N MET A 1 2.07 -13.74 -5.44
CA MET A 1 1.82 -12.31 -5.12
C MET A 1 1.31 -12.16 -3.70
N GLU A 2 0.39 -13.01 -3.25
CA GLU A 2 -0.03 -13.11 -1.84
C GLU A 2 1.14 -13.25 -0.85
N SER A 3 2.15 -14.06 -1.16
CA SER A 3 3.36 -14.19 -0.32
C SER A 3 4.15 -12.89 -0.12
N ILE A 4 4.10 -11.97 -1.10
CA ILE A 4 4.73 -10.65 -0.98
C ILE A 4 3.93 -9.78 -0.01
N VAL A 5 2.60 -9.82 -0.10
CA VAL A 5 1.70 -9.08 0.79
C VAL A 5 1.86 -9.57 2.23
N SER A 6 1.86 -10.90 2.45
CA SER A 6 2.12 -11.50 3.76
C SER A 6 3.49 -11.11 4.30
N GLY A 7 4.54 -11.12 3.45
CA GLY A 7 5.88 -10.69 3.87
C GLY A 7 5.92 -9.25 4.37
N PHE A 8 5.16 -8.32 3.75
CA PHE A 8 5.08 -6.95 4.25
C PHE A 8 4.36 -6.87 5.61
N GLN A 9 3.32 -7.69 5.81
CA GLN A 9 2.60 -7.76 7.09
C GLN A 9 3.50 -8.32 8.21
N GLU A 10 4.28 -9.37 7.91
CA GLU A 10 5.25 -9.96 8.84
C GLU A 10 6.37 -8.98 9.22
N LEU A 11 6.79 -8.13 8.29
CA LEU A 11 7.73 -7.04 8.54
C LEU A 11 7.12 -5.88 9.34
N GLY A 12 5.82 -5.91 9.64
CA GLY A 12 5.13 -4.87 10.39
C GLY A 12 4.94 -3.57 9.59
N VAL A 13 4.86 -3.64 8.26
CA VAL A 13 4.62 -2.45 7.43
C VAL A 13 3.28 -1.84 7.80
N ALA A 14 3.30 -0.55 8.16
CA ALA A 14 2.10 0.14 8.65
C ALA A 14 1.13 0.52 7.52
N ARG A 15 1.63 1.04 6.39
CA ARG A 15 0.83 1.51 5.26
C ARG A 15 1.53 1.24 3.93
N VAL A 16 0.77 1.12 2.85
CA VAL A 16 1.32 0.86 1.50
C VAL A 16 0.73 1.82 0.47
N GLY A 17 1.58 2.26 -0.47
CA GLY A 17 1.18 3.08 -1.62
C GLY A 17 1.79 2.56 -2.92
N PRO A 18 1.32 1.42 -3.45
CA PRO A 18 1.81 0.87 -4.71
C PRO A 18 1.35 1.72 -5.92
N CYS A 19 2.28 2.02 -6.85
CA CYS A 19 2.06 2.91 -8.00
C CYS A 19 2.62 2.36 -9.33
N HIS A 20 3.58 3.08 -9.95
CA HIS A 20 4.03 3.01 -11.33
C HIS A 20 4.04 1.62 -11.98
N CYS A 21 4.84 0.69 -11.44
CA CYS A 21 5.02 -0.64 -12.02
C CYS A 21 4.21 -1.72 -11.31
N SER A 22 3.52 -1.38 -10.22
CA SER A 22 2.85 -2.37 -9.37
C SER A 22 1.71 -3.08 -10.09
N GLY A 23 1.16 -2.51 -11.17
CA GLY A 23 0.10 -3.12 -11.96
C GLY A 23 -1.22 -3.28 -11.19
N ASP A 24 -2.32 -3.49 -11.89
CA ASP A 24 -3.65 -3.49 -11.27
C ASP A 24 -3.83 -4.63 -10.27
N GLU A 25 -3.26 -5.80 -10.55
CA GLU A 25 -3.40 -6.97 -9.69
C GLU A 25 -2.69 -6.81 -8.34
N ALA A 26 -1.44 -6.30 -8.33
CA ALA A 26 -0.78 -6.06 -7.05
C ALA A 26 -1.48 -4.94 -6.28
N ARG A 27 -1.92 -3.88 -6.97
CA ARG A 27 -2.68 -2.79 -6.34
C ARG A 27 -3.96 -3.29 -5.70
N ARG A 28 -4.70 -4.20 -6.35
CA ARG A 28 -5.90 -4.84 -5.80
C ARG A 28 -5.59 -5.67 -4.54
N LEU A 29 -4.60 -6.57 -4.61
CA LEU A 29 -4.22 -7.42 -3.49
C LEU A 29 -3.74 -6.61 -2.27
N PHE A 30 -2.92 -5.58 -2.49
CA PHE A 30 -2.50 -4.68 -1.41
C PHE A 30 -3.67 -3.88 -0.85
N ARG A 31 -4.63 -3.44 -1.69
CA ARG A 31 -5.82 -2.71 -1.23
C ARG A 31 -6.71 -3.58 -0.36
N GLU A 32 -6.94 -4.83 -0.76
CA GLU A 32 -7.69 -5.82 0.03
C GLU A 32 -7.01 -6.13 1.37
N ALA A 33 -5.68 -6.29 1.38
CA ALA A 33 -4.94 -6.68 2.58
C ALA A 33 -4.67 -5.52 3.57
N TYR A 34 -4.57 -4.28 3.09
CA TYR A 34 -4.25 -3.13 3.93
C TYR A 34 -5.46 -2.26 4.29
N GLY A 35 -6.58 -2.35 3.55
CA GLY A 35 -7.79 -1.59 3.86
C GLY A 35 -7.52 -0.09 3.98
N ASP A 36 -7.90 0.53 5.10
CA ASP A 36 -7.68 1.96 5.39
C ASP A 36 -6.20 2.37 5.43
N ARG A 37 -5.29 1.38 5.54
CA ARG A 37 -3.83 1.59 5.52
C ARG A 37 -3.27 1.54 4.09
N TYR A 38 -4.10 1.33 3.09
CA TYR A 38 -3.74 1.51 1.69
C TYR A 38 -3.91 2.98 1.29
N ILE A 39 -2.87 3.58 0.74
CA ILE A 39 -2.89 4.95 0.26
C ILE A 39 -2.89 4.91 -1.27
N ASP A 40 -3.90 5.51 -1.90
CA ASP A 40 -3.88 5.71 -3.34
C ASP A 40 -2.89 6.83 -3.68
N VAL A 41 -1.87 6.49 -4.46
CA VAL A 41 -0.76 7.39 -4.77
C VAL A 41 -0.66 7.63 -6.27
N GLY A 42 -0.51 8.89 -6.63
CA GLY A 42 -0.35 9.36 -8.00
C GLY A 42 0.57 10.56 -8.06
N VAL A 43 0.71 11.12 -9.27
CA VAL A 43 1.50 12.34 -9.46
C VAL A 43 0.90 13.47 -8.63
N GLY A 44 1.74 14.11 -7.81
CA GLY A 44 1.32 15.22 -6.95
C GLY A 44 0.67 14.82 -5.62
N THR A 45 0.58 13.52 -5.29
CA THR A 45 0.13 13.09 -3.96
C THR A 45 1.13 13.54 -2.89
N VAL A 46 0.64 14.24 -1.87
CA VAL A 46 1.41 14.62 -0.69
C VAL A 46 0.98 13.74 0.48
N ILE A 47 1.95 13.10 1.14
CA ILE A 47 1.72 12.22 2.30
C ILE A 47 2.34 12.90 3.52
N ASP A 48 1.51 13.42 4.41
CA ASP A 48 1.94 13.97 5.69
C ASP A 48 1.87 12.87 6.75
N VAL A 49 3.02 12.27 7.05
CA VAL A 49 3.12 11.15 8.01
C VAL A 49 2.67 11.56 9.42
N GLY A 50 2.77 12.84 9.79
CA GLY A 50 2.29 13.34 11.08
C GLY A 50 0.77 13.43 11.19
N ASN A 51 0.05 13.21 10.08
CA ASN A 51 -1.40 13.35 9.96
C ASN A 51 -2.01 12.14 9.20
N LEU A 52 -1.34 10.99 9.25
CA LEU A 52 -1.87 9.73 8.78
C LEU A 52 -2.57 9.01 9.94
N ASP A 53 -3.84 9.37 10.16
CA ASP A 53 -4.70 9.00 11.29
C ASP A 53 -4.25 9.51 12.67
#